data_AF-A0A1E5SMK0-F1
#
_entry.id   AF-A0A1E5SMK0-F1
#
_cell.length_a   1.000
_cell.length_b   1.000
_cell.length_c   1.000
_cell.angle_alpha   90.00
_cell.angle_beta   90.00
_cell.angle_gamma   90.00
#
_symmetry.space_group_name_H-M   'P 1'
#
loop_
_entity.id
_entity.type
_entity.pdbx_description
1 polymer ?
#
loop_
_entity_poly.entity_id
_entity_poly.type
_entity_poly.pdbx_seq_one_letter_code
_entity_poly.pdbx_strand_id
1 'polypeptide(L)' 'MNGQHKITLSGVVFYVEEECRKLLTDHLNIINRSNSAVKSEEMVDEKMAEMLLDELKEEGKEVITQSAVKHFIERTRYLR' A
#
# COMPACT_ATOMS: atom_id res chain seq x y z
N MET A 1 -11.26 19.34 -7.23
CA MET A 1 -10.74 19.34 -5.85
C MET A 1 -9.92 18.09 -5.71
N ASN A 2 -8.63 18.20 -5.39
CA ASN A 2 -7.72 17.06 -5.31
C ASN A 2 -8.00 16.31 -4.01
N GLY A 3 -8.94 15.36 -4.04
CA GLY A 3 -9.21 14.50 -2.91
C GLY A 3 -8.00 13.62 -2.64
N GLN A 4 -7.35 13.84 -1.50
CA GLN A 4 -6.34 12.94 -0.97
C GLN A 4 -6.89 12.28 0.29
N HIS A 5 -6.67 10.98 0.40
CA HIS A 5 -7.04 10.19 1.55
C HIS A 5 -5.81 9.70 2.30
N LYS A 6 -5.94 9.63 3.63
CA LYS A 6 -4.92 9.05 4.49
C LYS A 6 -5.19 7.57 4.65
N ILE A 7 -4.16 6.76 4.45
CA ILE A 7 -4.14 5.33 4.80
C ILE A 7 -3.01 5.15 5.81
N THR A 8 -3.26 4.39 6.85
CA THR A 8 -2.24 4.04 7.85
C THR A 8 -1.91 2.57 7.71
N LEU A 9 -0.64 2.26 7.52
CA LEU A 9 -0.13 0.90 7.38
C LEU A 9 1.13 0.79 8.22
N SER A 10 1.16 -0.18 9.15
CA SER A 10 2.28 -0.39 10.07
C SER A 10 2.77 0.89 10.79
N GLY A 11 1.84 1.76 11.20
CA GLY A 11 2.16 3.03 11.87
C GLY A 11 2.63 4.16 10.95
N VAL A 12 2.79 3.92 9.65
CA VAL A 12 3.15 4.92 8.64
C VAL A 12 1.89 5.48 7.98
N VAL A 13 1.84 6.80 7.81
CA VAL A 13 0.71 7.49 7.16
C VAL A 13 1.05 7.80 5.71
N PHE A 14 0.25 7.26 4.79
CA PHE A 14 0.36 7.49 3.35
C PHE A 14 -0.78 8.39 2.87
N TYR A 15 -0.44 9.36 2.02
CA TYR A 15 -1.40 10.15 1.27
C TYR A 15 -1.67 9.47 -0.06
N VAL A 16 -2.93 9.26 -0.40
CA VAL A 16 -3.35 8.50 -1.58
C VAL A 16 -4.38 9.30 -2.35
N GLU A 17 -4.27 9.34 -3.67
CA GLU A 17 -5.30 9.93 -4.51
C GLU A 17 -6.65 9.21 -4.30
N GLU A 18 -7.74 9.98 -4.28
CA GLU A 18 -9.09 9.48 -3.96
C GLU A 18 -9.51 8.30 -4.84
N GLU A 19 -9.22 8.38 -6.14
CA GLU A 19 -9.47 7.33 -7.13
C GLU A 19 -8.69 6.04 -6.87
N CYS A 20 -7.54 6.15 -6.19
CA CYS A 20 -6.62 5.04 -5.91
C CYS A 20 -6.90 4.37 -4.56
N ARG A 21 -7.53 5.10 -3.63
CA ARG A 21 -7.79 4.64 -2.27
C ARG A 21 -8.46 3.27 -2.25
N LYS A 22 -9.53 3.09 -3.02
CA LYS A 22 -10.31 1.84 -3.01
C LYS A 22 -9.47 0.67 -3.51
N LEU A 23 -8.77 0.85 -4.62
CA LEU A 23 -7.93 -0.18 -5.23
C LEU A 23 -6.80 -0.62 -4.27
N LEU A 24 -6.13 0.34 -3.65
CA LEU A 24 -5.06 0.06 -2.69
C LEU A 24 -5.59 -0.66 -1.44
N THR A 25 -6.69 -0.17 -0.87
CA THR A 25 -7.31 -0.76 0.33
C THR A 25 -7.78 -2.19 0.07
N ASP A 26 -8.42 -2.44 -1.08
CA ASP A 26 -8.88 -3.76 -1.47
C ASP A 26 -7.70 -4.73 -1.64
N HIS A 27 -6.58 -4.26 -2.20
CA HIS A 27 -5.38 -5.07 -2.36
C HIS A 27 -4.73 -5.45 -1.02
N LEU A 28 -4.56 -4.48 -0.12
CA LEU A 28 -4.02 -4.70 1.24
C LEU A 28 -4.89 -5.72 2.00
N ASN A 29 -6.22 -5.58 1.93
CA ASN A 29 -7.15 -6.50 2.57
C ASN A 29 -7.05 -7.93 2.03
N ILE A 30 -6.78 -8.11 0.72
CA ILE A 30 -6.61 -9.44 0.13
C ILE A 30 -5.36 -10.12 0.70
N ILE A 31 -4.24 -9.40 0.77
CA ILE A 31 -2.98 -9.96 1.30
C ILE A 31 -3.12 -10.32 2.78
N ASN A 32 -3.75 -9.45 3.58
CA ASN A 32 -3.92 -9.72 5.02
C ASN A 32 -4.86 -10.89 5.28
N ARG A 33 -5.94 -11.05 4.48
CA ARG A 33 -6.81 -12.23 4.59
C ARG A 33 -6.12 -13.54 4.21
N SER A 34 -5.23 -13.52 3.21
CA SER A 34 -4.43 -14.71 2.84
C SER A 34 -3.49 -15.16 3.96
N ASN A 35 -3.01 -14.23 4.80
CA ASN A 35 -2.03 -14.49 5.86
C ASN A 35 -2.70 -14.55 7.24
N SER A 36 -3.52 -15.59 7.48
CA SER A 36 -4.27 -15.77 8.73
C SER A 36 -3.42 -16.13 9.98
N ALA A 37 -2.08 -16.07 9.90
CA ALA A 37 -1.19 -16.29 11.03
C ALA A 37 -0.77 -14.93 11.60
N VAL A 38 -1.24 -14.59 12.80
CA VAL A 38 -1.08 -13.28 13.47
C VAL A 38 0.36 -12.72 13.46
N LYS A 39 1.39 -13.58 13.55
CA LYS A 39 2.80 -13.15 13.45
C LYS A 39 3.26 -12.81 12.04
N SER A 40 2.65 -13.40 11.03
CA SER A 40 2.92 -13.11 9.62
C SER A 40 2.20 -11.84 9.17
N GLU A 41 1.08 -11.48 9.78
CA GLU A 41 0.32 -10.28 9.44
C GLU A 41 1.13 -8.99 9.71
N GLU A 42 1.71 -8.83 10.90
CA GLU A 42 2.56 -7.66 11.22
C GLU A 42 3.80 -7.56 10.30
N MET A 43 4.49 -8.68 10.04
CA MET A 43 5.65 -8.68 9.14
C MET A 43 5.27 -8.35 7.69
N VAL A 44 4.07 -8.72 7.25
CA VAL A 44 3.59 -8.45 5.89
C VAL A 44 3.16 -6.99 5.76
N ASP A 45 2.49 -6.43 6.77
CA ASP A 45 2.15 -5.01 6.83
C ASP A 45 3.40 -4.11 6.83
N GLU A 46 4.43 -4.45 7.62
CA GLU A 46 5.72 -3.75 7.62
C GLU A 46 6.35 -3.78 6.23
N LYS A 47 6.44 -4.96 5.62
CA LYS A 47 7.04 -5.13 4.29
C LYS A 47 6.26 -4.40 3.19
N MET A 48 4.94 -4.33 3.30
CA MET A 48 4.10 -3.55 2.38
C MET A 48 4.30 -2.05 2.57
N ALA A 49 4.44 -1.58 3.81
CA ALA A 49 4.75 -0.19 4.10
C ALA A 49 6.13 0.21 3.55
N GLU A 50 7.14 -0.64 3.73
CA GLU A 50 8.48 -0.42 3.15
C GLU A 50 8.41 -0.34 1.62
N MET A 51 7.72 -1.26 0.94
CA MET A 51 7.58 -1.22 -0.52
C MET A 51 6.87 0.03 -1.02
N LEU A 52 5.82 0.49 -0.33
CA LEU A 52 5.14 1.75 -0.68
C LEU A 52 6.05 2.97 -0.47
N LEU A 53 6.87 2.98 0.58
CA LEU A 53 7.85 4.04 0.82
C LEU A 53 8.93 4.06 -0.24
N ASP A 54 9.40 2.90 -0.70
CA ASP A 54 10.39 2.81 -1.76
C ASP A 54 9.83 3.34 -3.09
N GLU A 55 8.59 3.01 -3.46
CA GLU A 55 7.95 3.59 -4.64
C GLU A 55 7.88 5.12 -4.59
N LEU A 56 7.49 5.66 -3.44
CA LEU A 56 7.40 7.11 -3.25
C LEU A 56 8.78 7.77 -3.35
N LYS A 57 9.83 7.13 -2.83
CA LYS A 57 11.22 7.60 -2.95
C LYS A 57 11.73 7.53 -4.39
N GLU A 58 11.48 6.45 -5.10
CA GLU A 58 11.92 6.25 -6.49
C GLU A 58 11.31 7.30 -7.42
N GLU A 59 10.02 7.63 -7.23
CA GLU A 59 9.36 8.66 -8.03
C GLU A 59 9.54 10.10 -7.49
N GLY A 60 10.15 10.27 -6.31
CA GLY A 60 10.27 11.56 -5.62
C GLY A 60 8.93 12.18 -5.24
N LYS A 61 7.91 11.36 -5.00
CA LYS A 61 6.53 11.78 -4.75
C LYS A 61 6.16 11.63 -3.28
N GLU A 62 5.32 12.53 -2.79
CA GLU A 62 4.77 12.49 -1.43
C GLU A 62 3.37 11.86 -1.37
N VAL A 63 2.77 11.58 -2.54
CA VAL A 63 1.41 11.08 -2.68
C VAL A 63 1.41 9.84 -3.56
N ILE A 64 0.73 8.79 -3.10
CA ILE A 64 0.52 7.57 -3.86
C ILE A 64 -0.47 7.87 -4.98
N THR A 65 0.03 7.82 -6.21
CA THR A 65 -0.77 7.99 -7.43
C THR A 65 -1.19 6.65 -8.02
N GLN A 66 -2.02 6.69 -9.05
CA GLN A 66 -2.47 5.48 -9.75
C GLN A 66 -1.31 4.63 -10.31
N SER A 67 -0.26 5.28 -10.80
CA SER A 67 0.95 4.63 -11.29
C SER A 67 1.64 3.82 -10.19
N ALA A 68 1.87 4.47 -9.04
CA ALA A 68 2.49 3.85 -7.88
C ALA A 68 1.65 2.68 -7.35
N VAL A 69 0.32 2.80 -7.30
CA VAL A 69 -0.56 1.68 -6.90
C VAL A 69 -0.46 0.50 -7.85
N LYS A 70 -0.46 0.74 -9.17
CA LYS A 70 -0.33 -0.36 -10.15
C LYS A 70 1.00 -1.08 -10.00
N HIS A 71 2.09 -0.33 -9.90
CA HIS A 71 3.42 -0.90 -9.75
C HIS A 71 3.56 -1.66 -8.42
N PHE A 72 3.05 -1.09 -7.33
CA PHE A 72 2.96 -1.75 -6.03
C PHE A 72 2.22 -3.09 -6.12
N ILE A 73 1.03 -3.13 -6.74
CA ILE A 73 0.23 -4.36 -6.91
C ILE A 73 0.98 -5.43 -7.72
N GLU A 74 1.73 -5.02 -8.74
CA GLU A 74 2.56 -5.94 -9.52
C GLU A 74 3.71 -6.50 -8.68
N ARG A 75 4.36 -5.66 -7.88
CA ARG A 75 5.43 -6.07 -6.97
C ARG A 75 4.92 -6.97 -5.85
N THR A 76 3.74 -6.74 -5.30
CA THR A 76 3.20 -7.54 -4.18
C THR A 76 2.40 -8.76 -4.61
N ARG A 77 2.29 -9.06 -5.91
CA ARG A 77 1.54 -10.23 -6.42
C ARG A 77 1.99 -11.56 -5.83
N TYR A 78 3.27 -11.71 -5.49
CA TYR A 78 3.82 -12.93 -4.91
C TYR A 78 3.48 -13.11 -3.42
N LEU A 79 2.91 -12.08 -2.77
CA LEU A 79 2.50 -12.11 -1.36
C LEU A 79 1.04 -12.54 -1.17
N ARG A 80 0.28 -12.69 -2.25
CA ARG A 80 -1.11 -13.18 -2.26
C ARG A 80 -1.19 -14.70 -2.11
#